data_AF-A0A2I0AUA1-F1
#
_entry.id   AF-A0A2I0AUA1-F1
#
_cell.length_a   1.000
_cell.length_b   1.000
_cell.length_c   1.000
_cell.angle_alpha   90.00
_cell.angle_beta   90.00
_cell.angle_gamma   90.00
#
_symmetry.space_group_name_H-M   'P 1'
#
loop_
_entity.id
_entity.type
_entity.pdbx_description
1 polymer ?
#
loop_
_entity_poly.entity_id
_entity_poly.type
_entity_poly.pdbx_seq_one_letter_code
_entity_poly.pdbx_strand_id
1 'polypeptide(L)'
;MSNQAFDRMISIIKSFLLSSEKLPSNYYETKKLMKGLGLAYEKIDACSNNCMIYYGSQVNDMQCSIYNFSRYKPQVGKGKLVPHKVL
;
A
#
# COMPACT_ATOMS: atom_id res chain seq x y z
N MET A 1 -5.60 6.75 2.29
CA MET A 1 -6.81 7.20 1.56
C MET A 1 -7.61 5.96 1.17
N SER A 2 -8.94 5.96 1.32
CA SER A 2 -9.75 4.83 0.84
C SER A 2 -9.93 4.90 -0.68
N ASN A 3 -10.20 3.76 -1.32
CA ASN A 3 -10.46 3.72 -2.77
C ASN A 3 -11.63 4.65 -3.13
N GLN A 4 -12.71 4.62 -2.34
CA GLN A 4 -13.88 5.47 -2.57
C GLN A 4 -13.56 6.97 -2.46
N ALA A 5 -12.69 7.38 -1.52
CA ALA A 5 -12.26 8.78 -1.42
C ALA A 5 -11.43 9.19 -2.63
N PHE A 6 -10.56 8.31 -3.12
CA PHE A 6 -9.79 8.52 -4.35
C PHE A 6 -10.69 8.67 -5.58
N ASP A 7 -11.69 7.79 -5.72
CA ASP A 7 -12.63 7.83 -6.84
C ASP A 7 -13.41 9.15 -6.88
N ARG A 8 -13.87 9.61 -5.71
CA ARG A 8 -14.53 10.92 -5.57
C ARG A 8 -13.60 12.06 -5.95
N MET A 9 -12.35 12.03 -5.50
CA MET A 9 -11.35 13.05 -5.82
C MET A 9 -11.09 13.12 -7.32
N ILE A 10 -10.91 11.98 -7.99
CA ILE A 10 -10.74 11.93 -9.45
C ILE A 10 -11.97 12.49 -10.17
N SER A 11 -13.18 12.14 -9.72
CA SER A 11 -14.41 12.65 -10.32
C SER A 11 -14.48 14.18 -10.25
N ILE A 12 -14.08 14.76 -9.11
CA ILE A 12 -14.02 16.21 -8.93
C ILE A 12 -12.99 16.81 -9.88
N ILE A 13 -11.78 16.26 -9.93
CA ILE A 13 -10.72 16.74 -10.85
C ILE A 13 -11.20 16.71 -12.30
N LYS A 14 -11.83 15.62 -12.74
CA LYS A 14 -12.39 15.49 -14.10
C LYS A 14 -13.42 16.57 -14.42
N SER A 15 -14.25 16.97 -13.45
CA SER A 15 -15.26 18.02 -13.65
C SER A 15 -14.68 19.41 -13.94
N PHE A 16 -13.42 19.65 -13.58
CA PHE A 16 -12.69 20.89 -13.89
C PHE A 16 -11.89 20.83 -15.19
N LEU A 17 -11.78 19.65 -15.81
CA LEU A 17 -10.99 19.44 -17.02
C LEU A 17 -11.86 19.44 -18.27
N LEU A 18 -11.21 19.61 -19.42
CA LEU A 18 -11.87 19.48 -20.73
C LEU A 18 -12.33 18.04 -20.97
N SER A 19 -13.38 17.87 -21.76
CA SER A 19 -13.99 16.56 -22.08
C SER A 19 -13.04 15.58 -22.80
N SER A 20 -11.88 16.05 -23.28
CA SER A 20 -10.83 15.25 -23.93
C SER A 20 -9.78 14.69 -22.97
N GLU A 21 -10.01 14.78 -21.66
CA GLU A 21 -9.13 14.23 -20.64
C GLU A 21 -8.98 12.70 -20.75
N LYS A 22 -7.81 12.18 -20.33
CA LYS A 22 -7.46 10.74 -20.40
C LYS A 22 -7.11 10.16 -19.02
N LEU A 23 -7.52 10.83 -17.95
CA LEU A 23 -7.32 10.35 -16.59
C LEU A 23 -8.11 9.05 -16.38
N PRO A 24 -7.60 8.15 -15.55
CA PRO A 24 -8.32 6.94 -15.17
C PRO A 24 -9.63 7.27 -14.44
N SER A 25 -10.61 6.39 -14.55
CA SER A 25 -11.95 6.62 -13.98
C SER A 25 -12.06 6.36 -12.48
N ASN A 26 -11.14 5.58 -11.92
CA ASN A 26 -11.14 5.16 -10.51
C ASN A 26 -9.75 4.67 -10.08
N TYR A 27 -9.60 4.36 -8.80
CA TYR A 27 -8.37 3.85 -8.20
C TYR A 27 -7.83 2.60 -8.88
N TYR A 28 -8.70 1.66 -9.27
CA TYR A 28 -8.27 0.42 -9.90
C TYR A 28 -7.67 0.67 -11.28
N GLU A 29 -8.33 1.47 -12.11
CA GLU A 29 -7.82 1.86 -13.43
C GLU A 29 -6.53 2.68 -13.31
N THR A 30 -6.43 3.58 -12.33
CA THR A 30 -5.17 4.29 -12.05
C THR A 30 -4.07 3.31 -11.67
N LYS A 31 -4.34 2.35 -10.78
CA LYS A 31 -3.36 1.35 -10.38
C LYS A 31 -2.91 0.48 -11.56
N LYS A 32 -3.84 0.11 -12.44
CA LYS A 32 -3.54 -0.66 -13.66
C LYS A 32 -2.67 0.15 -14.63
N LEU A 33 -2.99 1.42 -14.84
CA LEU A 33 -2.19 2.34 -15.64
C LEU A 33 -0.78 2.48 -15.07
N MET A 34 -0.64 2.75 -13.77
CA MET A 34 0.65 2.87 -13.10
C MET A 34 1.49 1.60 -13.26
N LYS A 35 0.87 0.42 -13.14
CA LYS A 35 1.55 -0.85 -13.39
C LYS A 35 2.01 -0.98 -14.85
N GLY A 36 1.17 -0.60 -15.82
CA GLY A 36 1.51 -0.61 -17.24
C GLY A 36 2.66 0.33 -17.59
N LEU A 37 2.81 1.43 -16.85
CA LEU A 37 3.91 2.40 -16.98
C LEU A 37 5.18 2.01 -16.20
N GLY A 38 5.20 0.85 -15.53
CA GLY A 38 6.33 0.45 -14.67
C GLY A 38 6.42 1.22 -13.34
N LEU A 39 5.43 2.06 -13.03
CA LEU A 39 5.31 2.84 -11.78
C LEU A 39 4.53 2.06 -10.71
N ALA A 40 4.63 0.73 -10.72
CA ALA A 40 4.04 -0.08 -9.68
C ALA A 40 4.77 0.17 -8.36
N TYR A 41 4.02 0.29 -7.26
CA TYR A 41 4.61 0.41 -5.93
C TYR A 41 4.78 -0.96 -5.30
N GLU A 42 5.88 -1.13 -4.57
CA GLU A 42 6.12 -2.28 -3.71
C GLU A 42 5.57 -2.00 -2.31
N LYS A 43 4.93 -3.00 -1.72
CA LYS A 43 4.48 -2.93 -0.33
C LYS A 43 5.62 -3.38 0.56
N ILE A 44 6.02 -2.54 1.50
CA ILE A 44 7.13 -2.85 2.41
C ILE A 44 6.58 -2.94 3.82
N ASP A 45 6.76 -4.09 4.47
CA ASP A 45 6.37 -4.24 5.85
C ASP A 45 7.27 -3.37 6.75
N ALA A 46 6.71 -2.82 7.81
CA ALA A 46 7.45 -2.01 8.78
C ALA A 46 7.22 -2.49 10.21
N CYS A 47 8.23 -2.27 11.05
CA CYS A 47 8.11 -2.32 12.50
C CYS A 47 6.92 -1.47 12.95
N SER A 48 6.15 -1.94 13.95
CA SER A 48 5.00 -1.21 14.52
C SER A 48 5.37 0.22 14.95
N ASN A 49 6.58 0.39 15.50
CA ASN A 49 7.14 1.67 15.94
C ASN A 49 8.02 2.35 14.88
N ASN A 50 7.90 1.99 13.59
CA ASN A 50 8.69 2.56 12.48
C ASN A 50 10.20 2.48 12.64
N CYS A 51 10.66 1.60 13.51
CA CYS A 51 12.05 1.50 13.90
C CYS A 51 12.93 0.85 12.80
N MET A 52 12.34 0.02 11.95
CA MET A 52 12.96 -0.59 10.77
C MET A 52 11.89 -1.00 9.75
N ILE A 53 12.34 -1.28 8.53
CA ILE A 53 11.53 -1.88 7.45
C ILE A 53 12.05 -3.29 7.14
N TYR A 54 11.15 -4.19 6.74
CA TYR A 54 11.47 -5.57 6.35
C TYR A 54 11.73 -5.63 4.85
N TYR A 55 12.87 -5.09 4.42
CA TYR A 55 13.29 -4.99 3.03
C TYR A 55 14.74 -5.46 2.87
N GLY A 56 15.15 -5.86 1.66
CA GLY A 56 16.52 -6.31 1.39
C GLY A 56 16.91 -7.51 2.25
N SER A 57 17.98 -7.38 3.04
CA SER A 57 18.48 -8.44 3.94
C SER A 57 17.50 -8.80 5.06
N GLN A 58 16.60 -7.89 5.46
CA GLN A 58 15.67 -8.05 6.57
C GLN A 58 14.31 -8.62 6.13
N VAL A 59 14.17 -8.99 4.86
CA VAL A 59 12.88 -9.44 4.29
C VAL A 59 12.31 -10.69 4.96
N ASN A 60 13.17 -11.54 5.52
CA ASN A 60 12.79 -12.79 6.18
C ASN A 60 12.69 -12.66 7.71
N ASP A 61 12.99 -11.49 8.27
CA ASP A 61 12.92 -11.29 9.72
C ASP A 61 11.46 -11.35 10.19
N MET A 62 11.24 -12.09 11.28
CA MET A 62 9.92 -12.22 11.92
C MET A 62 9.71 -11.24 13.06
N GLN A 63 10.77 -10.56 13.48
CA GLN A 63 10.77 -9.60 14.58
C GLN A 63 11.74 -8.46 14.28
N CYS A 64 11.49 -7.32 14.93
CA CYS A 64 12.34 -6.16 14.87
C CYS A 64 13.70 -6.44 15.56
N SER A 65 14.80 -6.10 14.90
CA SER A 65 16.15 -6.26 15.46
C SER A 65 16.52 -5.24 16.56
N ILE A 66 15.77 -4.14 16.69
CA ILE A 66 16.03 -3.07 17.66
C ILE A 66 15.32 -3.32 18.99
N TYR A 67 14.04 -3.69 18.93
CA TYR A 67 13.16 -3.81 20.10
C TYR A 67 12.43 -5.16 20.21
N ASN A 68 12.74 -6.13 19.32
CA ASN A 68 12.13 -7.47 19.31
C ASN A 68 10.60 -7.50 19.17
N PHE A 69 9.98 -6.43 18.66
CA PHE A 69 8.56 -6.44 18.33
C PHE A 69 8.28 -7.42 17.18
N SER A 70 7.24 -8.24 17.33
CA SER A 70 6.76 -9.11 16.25
C SER A 70 6.43 -8.30 14.99
N ARG A 71 6.80 -8.85 13.83
CA ARG A 71 6.38 -8.32 12.52
C ARG A 71 4.87 -8.46 12.31
N TYR A 72 4.28 -9.54 12.81
CA TYR A 72 2.90 -9.92 12.53
C TYR A 72 1.99 -9.75 13.74
N LYS A 73 0.74 -9.37 13.48
CA LYS A 73 -0.31 -9.27 14.49
C LYS A 73 -0.66 -10.66 15.05
N PRO A 74 -1.05 -10.76 16.34
CA PRO A 74 -1.58 -12.00 16.88
C PRO A 74 -2.78 -12.48 16.05
N GLN A 75 -2.80 -13.75 15.68
CA GLN A 75 -3.93 -14.36 14.98
C GLN A 75 -4.53 -15.48 15.82
N VAL A 76 -5.86 -15.54 15.82
CA VAL A 76 -6.63 -16.65 16.38
C VAL A 76 -7.18 -17.45 15.19
N GLY A 77 -6.58 -18.61 14.93
CA GLY A 77 -6.99 -19.52 13.84
C GLY A 77 -6.00 -19.64 12.68
N LYS A 78 -6.37 -20.43 11.67
CA LYS A 78 -5.53 -20.67 10.47
C LYS A 78 -5.81 -19.58 9.41
N GLY A 79 -5.05 -18.49 9.47
CA GLY A 79 -5.11 -17.39 8.52
C GLY A 79 -3.73 -17.04 7.95
N LYS A 80 -3.70 -16.18 6.92
CA LYS A 80 -2.44 -15.58 6.46
C LYS A 80 -1.95 -14.59 7.50
N LEU A 81 -0.65 -14.64 7.83
CA LEU A 81 -0.03 -13.68 8.73
C LEU A 81 -0.25 -12.25 8.23
N VAL A 82 -0.68 -11.36 9.13
CA VAL A 82 -0.95 -9.96 8.82
C VAL A 82 0.12 -9.09 9.49
N PRO A 83 0.96 -8.36 8.72
CA PRO A 83 1.95 -7.46 9.30
C PRO A 83 1.31 -6.38 10.18
N HIS A 84 2.04 -5.92 11.18
CA HIS A 84 1.59 -4.80 12.01
C HIS A 84 1.42 -3.52 11.20
N LYS A 85 2.36 -3.24 10.28
CA LYS A 85 2.38 -2.05 9.43
C LYS A 85 2.93 -2.38 8.05
N VAL A 86 2.35 -1.77 7.02
CA VAL A 86 2.77 -1.85 5.62
C VAL A 86 2.84 -0.42 5.08
N LEU A 87 3.93 -0.10 4.39
CA LEU A 87 4.16 1.15 3.67
C LEU A 87 3.73 0.99 2.20
#